data_AF-A0A7W8JV17-F1
#
_entry.id   AF-A0A7W8JV17-F1
#
_cell.length_a   1.000
_cell.length_b   1.000
_cell.length_c   1.000
_cell.angle_alpha   90.00
_cell.angle_beta   90.00
_cell.angle_gamma   90.00
#
_symmetry.space_group_name_H-M   'P 1'
#
loop_
_entity.id
_entity.type
_entity.pdbx_description
1 polymer ?
#
loop_
_entity_poly.entity_id
_entity_poly.type
_entity_poly.pdbx_seq_one_letter_code
_entity_poly.pdbx_strand_id
1 'polypeptide(L)'
;MLAFIELVRTSRPLTRAEVWFVRLPLSVFTGWITVAPIANIAFALRSSGVRDLGLAETTWAWAALMFAAATLIGVAMTRFSEGNAWYAGTVVWALIGIVVANVVREPNLTVAIAAGAAGLVALSPLAGTTMTRLTPAAK
;
A
#
# COMPACT_ATOMS: atom_id res chain seq x y z
N MET A 1 10.42 0.35 11.64
CA MET A 1 10.64 0.89 10.27
C MET A 1 12.12 1.01 9.92
N LEU A 2 12.99 1.56 10.79
CA LEU A 2 14.43 1.66 10.54
C LEU A 2 15.11 0.30 10.28
N ALA A 3 14.87 -0.70 11.13
CA ALA A 3 15.43 -2.06 10.94
C ALA A 3 14.97 -2.73 9.61
N PHE A 4 13.75 -2.43 9.16
CA PHE A 4 13.26 -2.90 7.86
C PHE A 4 14.02 -2.23 6.70
N ILE A 5 14.25 -0.92 6.79
CA ILE A 5 15.01 -0.18 5.79
C ILE A 5 16.46 -0.68 5.73
N GLU A 6 17.11 -0.94 6.87
CA GLU A 6 18.45 -1.54 6.90
C GLU A 6 18.49 -2.92 6.27
N LEU A 7 17.51 -3.78 6.56
CA LEU A 7 17.42 -5.11 5.94
C LEU A 7 17.25 -5.02 4.43
N VAL A 8 16.41 -4.09 3.96
CA VAL A 8 16.10 -3.93 2.54
C VAL A 8 17.25 -3.30 1.77
N ARG A 9 17.99 -2.38 2.39
CA ARG A 9 19.15 -1.67 1.79
C ARG A 9 20.48 -2.36 2.05
N THR A 10 20.48 -3.56 2.63
CA THR A 10 21.72 -4.26 2.92
C THR A 10 22.45 -4.61 1.61
N SER A 11 23.72 -4.22 1.51
CA SER A 11 24.58 -4.55 0.36
C SER A 11 25.09 -6.00 0.39
N ARG A 12 24.83 -6.72 1.50
CA ARG A 12 25.17 -8.13 1.66
C ARG A 12 24.26 -8.98 0.78
N PRO A 13 24.81 -9.97 0.03
CA PRO A 13 23.98 -10.97 -0.63
C PRO A 13 23.24 -11.81 0.40
N LEU A 14 21.91 -11.85 0.30
CA LEU A 14 21.06 -12.66 1.15
C LEU A 14 20.94 -14.09 0.60
N THR A 15 20.99 -15.06 1.49
CA THR A 15 20.67 -16.46 1.18
C THR A 15 19.18 -16.63 0.87
N ARG A 16 18.81 -17.71 0.16
CA ARG A 16 17.40 -18.03 -0.12
C ARG A 16 16.58 -18.15 1.17
N ALA A 17 17.15 -18.74 2.21
CA ALA A 17 16.49 -18.86 3.51
C ALA A 17 16.22 -17.48 4.13
N GLU A 18 17.19 -16.57 4.14
CA GLU A 18 16.99 -15.21 4.66
C GLU A 18 15.93 -14.44 3.86
N VAL A 19 15.86 -14.62 2.53
CA VAL A 19 14.82 -14.00 1.71
C VAL A 19 13.43 -14.49 2.11
N TRP A 20 13.23 -15.80 2.23
CA TRP A 20 11.91 -16.39 2.50
C TRP A 20 11.46 -16.30 3.96
N PHE A 21 12.39 -16.39 4.92
CA PHE A 21 12.06 -16.45 6.34
C PHE A 21 12.27 -15.12 7.09
N VAL A 22 13.00 -14.16 6.50
CA VAL A 22 13.26 -12.87 7.14
C VAL A 22 12.71 -11.73 6.27
N ARG A 23 13.23 -11.57 5.05
CA ARG A 23 12.88 -10.43 4.21
C ARG A 23 11.41 -10.42 3.83
N LEU A 24 10.87 -11.53 3.32
CA LEU A 24 9.48 -11.59 2.90
C LEU A 24 8.51 -11.38 4.05
N PRO A 25 8.57 -12.12 5.18
CA PRO A 25 7.65 -11.93 6.29
C PRO A 25 7.72 -10.52 6.87
N LEU A 26 8.92 -9.95 6.99
CA LEU A 26 9.08 -8.58 7.48
C LEU A 26 8.53 -7.54 6.49
N SER A 27 8.67 -7.77 5.18
CA SER A 27 8.09 -6.89 4.15
C SER A 27 6.58 -6.90 4.18
N VAL A 28 5.97 -8.08 4.30
CA VAL A 28 4.53 -8.25 4.42
C VAL A 28 4.02 -7.63 5.71
N PHE A 29 4.66 -7.94 6.84
CA PHE A 29 4.29 -7.35 8.12
C PHE A 29 4.38 -5.83 8.09
N THR A 30 5.48 -5.28 7.56
CA THR A 30 5.67 -3.84 7.45
C THR A 30 4.61 -3.20 6.55
N GLY A 31 4.26 -3.83 5.42
CA GLY A 31 3.19 -3.35 4.54
C GLY A 31 1.81 -3.39 5.19
N TRP A 32 1.53 -4.41 6.01
CA TRP A 32 0.25 -4.52 6.71
C TRP A 32 0.10 -3.47 7.81
N ILE A 33 1.13 -3.26 8.63
CA ILE A 33 1.07 -2.27 9.72
C ILE A 33 0.99 -0.82 9.21
N THR A 34 1.31 -0.55 7.93
CA THR A 34 1.06 0.77 7.32
C THR A 34 -0.40 0.98 6.94
N VAL A 35 -1.09 -0.06 6.46
CA VAL A 35 -2.47 0.07 5.97
C VAL A 35 -3.51 -0.23 7.06
N ALA A 36 -3.20 -1.12 8.01
CA ALA A 36 -4.12 -1.50 9.09
C ALA A 36 -4.60 -0.31 9.95
N PRO A 37 -3.77 0.68 10.34
CA PRO A 37 -4.26 1.85 11.08
C PRO A 37 -5.29 2.65 10.28
N ILE A 38 -5.08 2.81 8.97
CA ILE A 38 -5.98 3.52 8.06
C ILE A 38 -7.34 2.81 8.05
N ALA A 39 -7.34 1.49 7.82
CA ALA A 39 -8.56 0.68 7.80
C ALA A 39 -9.28 0.66 9.16
N ASN A 40 -8.54 0.56 10.27
CA ASN A 40 -9.10 0.54 11.62
C ASN A 40 -9.71 1.88 12.01
N ILE A 41 -9.05 3.01 11.69
CA ILE A 41 -9.60 4.35 11.90
C ILE A 41 -10.88 4.52 11.08
N ALA A 42 -10.88 4.10 9.81
CA ALA A 42 -12.06 4.16 8.95
C ALA A 42 -13.23 3.36 9.53
N PHE A 43 -12.96 2.13 9.99
CA PHE A 43 -13.97 1.29 10.61
C PHE A 43 -14.51 1.91 11.90
N ALA A 44 -13.62 2.41 12.76
CA ALA A 44 -14.00 3.08 14.01
C ALA A 44 -14.91 4.28 13.75
N LEU A 45 -14.55 5.15 12.80
CA LEU A 45 -15.38 6.29 12.40
C LEU A 45 -16.73 5.88 11.81
N ARG A 46 -16.78 4.85 10.96
CA ARG A 46 -18.06 4.33 10.43
C ARG A 46 -18.94 3.75 11.53
N SER A 47 -18.34 3.12 12.54
CA SER A 47 -19.06 2.49 13.65
C SER A 47 -19.53 3.46 14.74
N SER A 48 -18.87 4.61 14.89
CA SER A 48 -19.21 5.60 15.93
C SER A 48 -20.44 6.44 15.61
N GLY A 49 -21.04 6.28 14.43
CA GLY A 49 -22.23 7.02 14.02
C GLY A 49 -22.00 8.51 13.75
N VAL A 50 -20.73 8.96 13.71
CA VAL A 50 -20.35 10.33 13.35
C VAL A 50 -20.67 10.52 11.86
N ARG A 51 -21.84 11.14 11.58
CA ARG A 51 -22.30 11.40 10.21
C ARG A 51 -21.57 12.56 9.53
N ASP A 52 -21.01 13.49 10.30
CA ASP A 52 -20.43 14.73 9.75
C ASP A 52 -19.19 15.20 10.50
N LEU A 53 -18.03 15.08 9.84
CA LEU A 53 -16.82 15.86 10.15
C LEU A 53 -16.65 17.05 9.18
N GLY A 54 -17.74 17.49 8.54
CA GLY A 54 -17.71 18.52 7.50
C GLY A 54 -17.19 18.03 6.13
N LEU A 55 -16.90 16.73 6.00
CA LEU A 55 -16.65 16.06 4.72
C LEU A 55 -18.00 15.60 4.16
N ALA A 56 -18.66 16.51 3.46
CA ALA A 56 -20.01 16.44 2.88
C ALA A 56 -20.59 15.03 2.70
N GLU A 57 -21.62 14.69 3.51
CA GLU A 57 -22.78 13.82 3.27
C GLU A 57 -22.60 12.44 2.58
N THR A 58 -21.38 11.99 2.30
CA THR A 58 -21.20 10.90 1.34
C THR A 58 -20.10 9.92 1.75
N THR A 59 -20.54 8.69 2.00
CA THR A 59 -19.70 7.52 2.28
C THR A 59 -18.52 7.37 1.29
N TRP A 60 -18.67 7.87 0.05
CA TRP A 60 -17.61 7.82 -0.97
C TRP A 60 -16.43 8.76 -0.72
N ALA A 61 -16.62 9.92 -0.07
CA ALA A 61 -15.53 10.86 0.22
C ALA A 61 -14.52 10.24 1.21
N TRP A 62 -15.02 9.50 2.19
CA TRP A 62 -14.20 8.73 3.12
C TRP A 62 -13.43 7.61 2.43
N ALA A 63 -14.08 6.82 1.57
CA ALA A 63 -13.40 5.78 0.82
C ALA A 63 -12.28 6.35 -0.07
N ALA A 64 -12.54 7.48 -0.75
CA ALA A 64 -11.55 8.19 -1.56
C ALA A 64 -10.33 8.66 -0.74
N LEU A 65 -10.56 9.21 0.46
CA LEU A 65 -9.48 9.63 1.36
C LEU A 65 -8.62 8.44 1.81
N MET A 66 -9.25 7.30 2.11
CA MET A 66 -8.53 6.07 2.50
C MET A 66 -7.70 5.51 1.36
N PHE A 67 -8.22 5.51 0.14
CA PHE A 67 -7.45 5.13 -1.03
C PHE A 67 -6.28 6.07 -1.27
N ALA A 68 -6.50 7.39 -1.20
CA ALA A 68 -5.44 8.36 -1.36
C ALA A 68 -4.32 8.17 -0.32
N ALA A 69 -4.67 8.00 0.96
CA ALA A 69 -3.71 7.77 2.03
C ALA A 69 -2.93 6.45 1.83
N ALA A 70 -3.62 5.34 1.58
CA ALA A 70 -3.01 4.04 1.38
C ALA A 70 -2.09 4.02 0.14
N THR A 71 -2.52 4.63 -0.97
CA THR A 71 -1.71 4.73 -2.19
C THR A 71 -0.49 5.61 -1.98
N LEU A 72 -0.63 6.79 -1.35
CA LEU A 72 0.50 7.69 -1.15
C LEU A 72 1.58 7.05 -0.27
N ILE A 73 1.16 6.43 0.84
CA ILE A 73 2.05 5.70 1.75
C ILE A 73 2.65 4.48 1.04
N GLY A 74 1.86 3.76 0.26
CA GLY A 74 2.31 2.61 -0.53
C GLY A 74 3.39 2.96 -1.54
N VAL A 75 3.16 4.02 -2.33
CA VAL A 75 4.12 4.53 -3.32
C VAL A 75 5.41 4.98 -2.63
N ALA A 76 5.30 5.81 -1.60
CA ALA A 76 6.44 6.35 -0.88
C ALA A 76 7.29 5.21 -0.30
N MET A 77 6.67 4.27 0.42
CA MET A 77 7.41 3.18 1.06
C MET A 77 7.99 2.18 0.06
N THR A 78 7.30 1.92 -1.06
CA THR A 78 7.86 1.05 -2.12
C THR A 78 9.10 1.68 -2.74
N ARG A 79 9.10 3.01 -2.96
CA ARG A 79 10.29 3.77 -3.40
C ARG A 79 11.41 3.69 -2.36
N PHE A 80 11.12 3.92 -1.08
CA PHE A 80 12.13 3.88 -0.02
C PHE A 80 12.73 2.50 0.22
N SER A 81 11.96 1.45 -0.12
CA SER A 81 12.33 0.03 -0.04
C SER A 81 12.92 -0.51 -1.35
N GLU A 82 13.45 0.36 -2.22
CA GLU A 82 14.12 -0.03 -3.47
C GLU A 82 13.28 -0.92 -4.41
N GLY A 83 11.97 -0.71 -4.45
CA GLY A 83 11.08 -1.50 -5.30
C GLY A 83 10.77 -2.88 -4.71
N ASN A 84 10.73 -3.02 -3.38
CA ASN A 84 10.35 -4.27 -2.72
C ASN A 84 8.93 -4.71 -3.11
N ALA A 85 8.84 -5.69 -4.01
CA ALA A 85 7.59 -6.21 -4.54
C ALA A 85 6.69 -6.86 -3.48
N TRP A 86 7.26 -7.45 -2.42
CA TRP A 86 6.48 -8.07 -1.34
C TRP A 86 5.74 -7.02 -0.50
N TYR A 87 6.40 -5.89 -0.23
CA TYR A 87 5.77 -4.74 0.40
C TYR A 87 4.65 -4.17 -0.47
N ALA A 88 4.97 -3.90 -1.75
CA ALA A 88 3.99 -3.35 -2.71
C ALA A 88 2.77 -4.26 -2.88
N GLY A 89 2.99 -5.58 -3.01
CA GLY A 89 1.93 -6.58 -3.09
C GLY A 89 1.03 -6.59 -1.86
N THR A 90 1.58 -6.37 -0.67
CA THR A 90 0.79 -6.28 0.57
C THR A 90 -0.11 -5.04 0.58
N VAL A 91 0.38 -3.90 0.11
CA VAL A 91 -0.44 -2.68 -0.03
C VAL A 91 -1.57 -2.91 -1.04
N VAL A 92 -1.27 -3.52 -2.19
CA VAL A 92 -2.29 -3.87 -3.20
C VAL A 92 -3.33 -4.81 -2.62
N TRP A 93 -2.91 -5.83 -1.87
CA TRP A 93 -3.83 -6.74 -1.20
C TRP A 93 -4.75 -6.02 -0.21
N ALA A 94 -4.23 -5.07 0.56
CA ALA A 94 -5.04 -4.27 1.47
C ALA A 94 -6.03 -3.35 0.72
N LEU A 95 -5.60 -2.73 -0.39
CA LEU A 95 -6.49 -1.95 -1.28
C LEU A 95 -7.63 -2.81 -1.84
N ILE A 96 -7.33 -4.06 -2.25
CA ILE A 96 -8.35 -5.04 -2.67
C ILE A 96 -9.34 -5.31 -1.53
N GLY A 97 -8.87 -5.48 -0.30
CA GLY A 97 -9.74 -5.64 0.87
C GLY A 97 -10.73 -4.48 1.05
N ILE A 98 -10.26 -3.24 0.86
CA ILE A 98 -11.12 -2.04 0.90
C ILE A 98 -12.15 -2.08 -0.24
N VAL A 99 -11.76 -2.48 -1.45
CA VAL A 99 -12.69 -2.66 -2.58
C VAL A 99 -13.77 -3.66 -2.24
N VAL A 100 -13.39 -4.85 -1.79
CA VAL A 100 -14.34 -5.92 -1.47
C VAL A 100 -15.31 -5.46 -0.38
N ALA A 101 -14.82 -4.76 0.65
CA ALA A 101 -15.66 -4.26 1.73
C ALA A 101 -16.69 -3.23 1.27
N ASN A 102 -16.38 -2.42 0.26
CA ASN A 102 -17.27 -1.36 -0.22
C ASN A 102 -18.13 -1.81 -1.40
N VAL A 103 -17.56 -2.48 -2.42
CA VAL A 103 -18.31 -2.89 -3.64
C VAL A 103 -19.27 -4.05 -3.38
N VAL A 104 -18.91 -5.02 -2.53
CA VAL A 104 -19.77 -6.19 -2.28
C VAL A 104 -20.90 -5.86 -1.29
N ARG A 105 -20.67 -4.93 -0.36
CA ARG A 105 -21.66 -4.57 0.67
C ARG A 105 -22.52 -3.37 0.28
N GLU A 106 -21.98 -2.42 -0.48
CA GLU A 106 -22.66 -1.21 -0.98
C GLU A 106 -22.16 -0.89 -2.41
N PRO A 107 -22.72 -1.49 -3.47
CA PRO A 107 -22.17 -1.37 -4.82
C PRO A 107 -22.07 0.10 -5.28
N ASN A 108 -20.84 0.63 -5.23
CA ASN A 108 -20.50 1.98 -5.63
C ASN A 108 -19.36 1.93 -6.66
N LEU A 109 -19.70 2.20 -7.92
CA LEU A 109 -18.78 2.11 -9.05
C LEU A 109 -17.62 3.12 -8.95
N THR A 110 -17.89 4.33 -8.42
CA THR A 110 -16.87 5.37 -8.24
C THR A 110 -15.76 4.91 -7.30
N VAL A 111 -16.13 4.27 -6.20
CA VAL A 111 -15.20 3.69 -5.22
C VAL A 111 -14.39 2.56 -5.86
N ALA A 112 -15.02 1.70 -6.67
CA ALA A 112 -14.34 0.61 -7.37
C ALA A 112 -13.27 1.13 -8.36
N ILE A 113 -13.61 2.14 -9.16
CA ILE A 113 -12.69 2.74 -10.14
C ILE A 113 -11.52 3.44 -9.43
N ALA A 114 -11.82 4.24 -8.40
CA ALA A 114 -10.80 4.93 -7.61
C ALA A 114 -9.79 3.94 -7.00
N ALA A 115 -10.28 2.79 -6.53
CA ALA A 115 -9.42 1.76 -5.97
C ALA A 115 -8.54 1.05 -7.01
N GLY A 116 -9.08 0.75 -8.18
CA GLY A 116 -8.32 0.18 -9.28
C GLY A 116 -7.18 1.10 -9.70
N ALA A 117 -7.47 2.39 -9.85
CA ALA A 117 -6.47 3.41 -10.13
C ALA A 117 -5.41 3.51 -9.01
N ALA A 118 -5.85 3.52 -7.75
CA ALA A 118 -4.98 3.50 -6.57
C ALA A 118 -4.01 2.31 -6.54
N GLY A 119 -4.47 1.11 -6.92
CA GLY A 119 -3.64 -0.09 -7.01
C GLY A 119 -2.58 0.01 -8.12
N LEU A 120 -2.96 0.51 -9.30
CA LEU A 120 -2.01 0.73 -10.41
C LEU A 120 -0.93 1.75 -10.03
N VAL A 121 -1.33 2.85 -9.38
CA VAL A 121 -0.41 3.88 -8.90
C VAL A 121 0.55 3.32 -7.85
N ALA A 122 0.05 2.51 -6.90
CA ALA A 122 0.87 1.87 -5.89
C ALA A 122 1.97 0.97 -6.47
N LEU A 123 1.75 0.37 -7.65
CA LEU A 123 2.71 -0.46 -8.36
C LEU A 123 3.71 0.32 -9.24
N SER A 124 3.42 1.59 -9.56
CA SER A 124 4.28 2.43 -10.41
C SER A 124 5.76 2.50 -9.99
N PRO A 125 6.14 2.45 -8.69
CA PRO A 125 7.55 2.46 -8.31
C PRO A 125 8.33 1.24 -8.80
N LEU A 126 7.68 0.09 -8.99
CA LEU A 126 8.33 -1.14 -9.44
C LEU A 126 8.87 -1.01 -10.89
N ALA A 127 8.10 -0.35 -11.76
CA ALA A 127 8.52 -0.06 -13.13
C ALA A 127 9.74 0.89 -13.17
N GLY A 128 9.73 1.95 -12.34
CA GLY A 128 10.83 2.91 -12.25
C GLY A 128 12.15 2.29 -11.79
N THR A 129 12.11 1.36 -10.83
CA THR A 129 13.31 0.64 -10.35
C THR A 129 13.89 -0.34 -11.37
N THR A 130 13.06 -0.86 -12.27
CA THR A 130 13.51 -1.75 -13.35
C THR A 130 14.25 -0.97 -14.43
N MET A 131 13.76 0.23 -14.77
CA MET A 131 14.40 1.11 -15.76
C MET A 131 15.77 1.62 -15.30
N THR A 132 15.94 1.97 -14.02
CA THR A 132 17.24 2.45 -13.48
C THR A 132 18.33 1.37 -13.47
N ARG A 133 17.95 0.09 -13.46
CA ARG A 133 18.90 -1.03 -13.56
C ARG A 133 19.34 -1.33 -15.00
N LEU A 134 18.56 -0.90 -16.00
CA LEU A 134 18.80 -1.14 -17.43
C LEU A 134 19.54 0.01 -18.13
N THR A 135 19.71 1.15 -17.48
CA THR A 135 20.71 2.16 -17.83
C THR A 135 21.95 2.01 -16.92
N PRO A 136 22.79 0.97 -17.11
CA PRO A 136 24.13 1.04 -16.56
C PRO A 136 24.81 2.26 -17.18
N ALA A 137 25.42 3.09 -16.33
CA ALA A 137 26.12 4.29 -16.73
C ALA A 137 26.96 4.02 -17.98
N ALA A 138 26.65 4.72 -19.08
CA ALA A 138 27.55 4.82 -20.20
C ALA A 138 28.88 5.34 -19.63
N LYS A 139 29.91 4.50 -19.69
CA LYS A 139 31.29 4.90 -19.39
C LYS A 139 31.78 5.90 -20.41
#